data_AF-A0AAV2HN21-F1
#
_entry.id   AF-A0AAV2HN21-F1
#
_cell.length_a   1.000
_cell.length_b   1.000
_cell.length_c   1.000
_cell.angle_alpha   90.00
_cell.angle_beta   90.00
_cell.angle_gamma   90.00
#
_symmetry.space_group_name_H-M   'P 1'
#
loop_
_entity.id
_entity.type
_entity.pdbx_description
1 polymer ?
#
loop_
_entity_poly.entity_id
_entity_poly.type
_entity_poly.pdbx_seq_one_letter_code
_entity_poly.pdbx_strand_id
1 'polypeptide(L)'
;VFKSSVQSAVDIFLGGCNACILIGGESGSGKSYTMAGEGVSKSGLVPLIIDYIFARLAKESYSSDRKLSMRNQKVTLQMFEVYDEI
;
A
#
# COMPACT_ATOMS: atom_id res chain seq x y z
N VAL A 1 -1.94 -13.29 -3.65
CA VAL A 1 -0.98 -12.65 -2.73
C VAL A 1 -1.59 -11.45 -2.02
N PHE A 2 -2.01 -10.38 -2.71
CA PHE A 2 -2.55 -9.18 -2.03
C PHE A 2 -3.67 -9.48 -1.02
N LYS A 3 -4.78 -10.06 -1.49
CA LYS A 3 -5.95 -10.38 -0.63
C LYS A 3 -5.63 -11.32 0.54
N SER A 4 -4.78 -12.31 0.28
CA SER A 4 -4.47 -13.39 1.24
C SER A 4 -3.47 -12.98 2.31
N SER A 5 -2.61 -11.98 2.05
CA SER A 5 -1.40 -11.77 2.85
C SER A 5 -1.12 -10.30 3.18
N VAL A 6 -1.65 -9.35 2.41
CA VAL A 6 -1.31 -7.92 2.52
C VAL A 6 -2.50 -7.07 2.92
N GLN A 7 -3.70 -7.42 2.46
CA GLN A 7 -4.89 -6.60 2.67
C GLN A 7 -5.16 -6.31 4.16
N SER A 8 -5.00 -7.29 5.05
CA SER A 8 -5.20 -7.10 6.49
C SER A 8 -4.23 -6.06 7.09
N ALA A 9 -2.99 -5.99 6.62
CA ALA A 9 -2.02 -4.99 7.04
C ALA A 9 -2.42 -3.58 6.57
N VAL A 10 -2.98 -3.47 5.36
CA VAL A 10 -3.51 -2.20 4.83
C VAL A 10 -4.77 -1.77 5.59
N ASP A 11 -5.63 -2.71 5.98
CA ASP A 11 -6.81 -2.44 6.81
C ASP A 11 -6.40 -1.92 8.20
N ILE A 12 -5.37 -2.51 8.82
CA ILE A 12 -4.77 -2.02 10.07
C ILE A 12 -4.20 -0.60 9.90
N PHE A 13 -3.55 -0.34 8.76
CA PHE A 13 -3.03 1.00 8.43
C PHE A 13 -4.14 2.06 8.34
N LEU A 14 -5.22 1.75 7.62
CA LEU A 14 -6.38 2.63 7.48
C LEU A 14 -7.14 2.80 8.81
N GLY A 15 -7.02 1.83 9.73
CA GLY A 15 -7.49 1.93 11.12
C GLY A 15 -6.68 2.87 12.00
N GLY A 16 -5.56 3.42 11.51
CA GLY A 16 -4.72 4.39 12.23
C GLY A 16 -3.47 3.80 12.92
N CYS A 17 -3.13 2.54 12.63
CA CYS A 17 -1.90 1.91 13.13
C CYS A 17 -0.79 1.93 12.07
N ASN A 18 0.47 1.86 12.47
CA ASN A 18 1.57 1.69 11.52
C ASN A 18 1.61 0.24 11.03
N ALA A 19 1.83 0.05 9.73
CA ALA A 19 2.03 -1.27 9.12
C ALA A 19 3.31 -1.27 8.28
N CYS A 20 4.02 -2.40 8.27
CA CYS A 20 5.22 -2.60 7.47
C CYS A 20 5.14 -3.95 6.76
N ILE A 21 5.49 -3.96 5.47
CA ILE A 21 5.55 -5.16 4.64
C ILE A 21 7.00 -5.31 4.20
N LEU A 22 7.65 -6.38 4.67
CA LEU A 22 9.02 -6.70 4.31
C LEU A 22 9.04 -7.85 3.30
N ILE A 23 9.78 -7.67 2.20
CA ILE A 23 9.95 -8.70 1.16
C ILE A 23 11.40 -9.18 1.21
N GLY A 24 11.61 -10.37 1.80
CA GLY A 24 12.89 -11.04 1.88
C GLY A 24 13.03 -12.17 0.85
N GLY A 25 14.27 -12.52 0.50
CA GLY A 25 14.58 -13.62 -0.43
C GLY A 25 15.91 -13.45 -1.16
N GLU A 26 16.41 -14.53 -1.74
CA GLU A 26 17.64 -14.52 -2.54
C GLU A 26 17.50 -13.76 -3.87
N SER A 27 18.63 -13.46 -4.53
CA SER A 27 18.58 -12.83 -5.86
C SER A 27 17.84 -13.74 -6.85
N GLY A 28 17.00 -13.15 -7.71
CA GLY A 28 16.17 -13.91 -8.65
C GLY A 28 14.88 -14.51 -8.06
N SER A 29 14.64 -14.44 -6.74
CA SER A 29 13.46 -15.05 -6.09
C SER A 29 12.12 -14.31 -6.32
N GLY A 30 12.08 -13.35 -7.25
CA GLY A 30 10.87 -12.59 -7.57
C GLY A 30 10.48 -11.49 -6.56
N LYS A 31 11.42 -10.97 -5.76
CA LYS A 31 11.16 -9.85 -4.83
C LYS A 31 10.64 -8.60 -5.56
N SER A 32 11.38 -8.13 -6.56
CA SER A 32 11.00 -6.95 -7.35
C SER A 32 9.69 -7.20 -8.13
N TYR A 33 9.52 -8.40 -8.68
CA TYR A 33 8.27 -8.81 -9.34
C TYR A 33 7.08 -8.76 -8.38
N THR A 34 7.24 -9.27 -7.16
CA THR A 34 6.19 -9.22 -6.13
C THR A 34 5.88 -7.79 -5.71
N MET A 35 6.91 -6.96 -5.52
CA MET A 35 6.76 -5.59 -5.05
C MET A 35 6.15 -4.66 -6.11
N ALA A 36 6.75 -4.62 -7.30
CA ALA A 36 6.43 -3.66 -8.35
C ALA A 36 5.59 -4.25 -9.50
N GLY A 37 5.68 -5.57 -9.73
CA GLY A 37 5.08 -6.23 -10.89
C GLY A 37 6.05 -6.33 -12.07
N GLU A 38 5.49 -6.51 -13.27
CA GLU A 38 6.24 -6.57 -14.53
C GLU A 38 5.71 -5.54 -15.53
N GLY A 39 6.62 -4.75 -16.10
CA GLY A 39 6.29 -3.75 -17.12
C GLY A 39 5.23 -2.73 -16.66
N VAL A 40 4.22 -2.50 -17.50
CA VAL A 40 3.10 -1.59 -17.23
C VAL A 40 1.95 -2.29 -16.47
N SER A 41 2.10 -3.58 -16.16
CA SER A 41 1.05 -4.33 -15.47
C SER A 41 0.97 -3.92 -14.00
N LYS A 42 -0.19 -3.42 -13.56
CA LYS A 42 -0.48 -3.03 -12.16
C LYS A 42 -0.68 -4.26 -11.25
N SER A 43 0.14 -5.29 -11.38
CA SER A 43 -0.02 -6.57 -10.68
C SER A 43 0.87 -6.71 -9.44
N GLY A 44 1.79 -5.76 -9.19
CA GLY A 44 2.64 -5.74 -8.00
C GLY A 44 1.93 -5.27 -6.73
N LEU A 45 2.50 -5.56 -5.57
CA LEU A 45 1.95 -5.14 -4.27
C LEU A 45 1.83 -3.62 -4.13
N VAL A 46 2.85 -2.85 -4.51
CA VAL A 46 2.83 -1.37 -4.38
C VAL A 46 1.64 -0.74 -5.12
N PRO A 47 1.44 -0.96 -6.45
CA PRO A 47 0.29 -0.39 -7.13
C PRO A 47 -1.05 -0.92 -6.58
N LEU A 48 -1.13 -2.19 -6.18
CA LEU A 48 -2.35 -2.77 -5.60
C LEU A 48 -2.71 -2.15 -4.24
N ILE A 49 -1.71 -1.88 -3.38
CA ILE A 49 -1.90 -1.21 -2.09
C ILE A 49 -2.41 0.23 -2.32
N ILE A 50 -1.78 0.96 -3.24
CA ILE A 50 -2.17 2.33 -3.57
C ILE A 50 -3.61 2.37 -4.09
N ASP A 51 -3.95 1.51 -5.07
CA ASP A 51 -5.31 1.41 -5.62
C ASP A 51 -6.34 1.06 -4.52
N TYR A 52 -6.00 0.15 -3.60
CA TYR A 52 -6.86 -0.22 -2.48
C TYR A 52 -7.10 0.92 -1.49
N ILE A 53 -6.04 1.66 -1.12
CA ILE A 53 -6.14 2.83 -0.23
C ILE A 53 -7.07 3.87 -0.85
N PHE A 54 -6.83 4.28 -2.10
CA PHE A 54 -7.67 5.29 -2.76
C PHE A 54 -9.12 4.81 -2.93
N ALA A 55 -9.34 3.53 -3.25
CA ALA A 55 -10.69 2.97 -3.34
C ALA A 55 -11.42 2.99 -1.97
N ARG A 56 -10.71 2.80 -0.86
CA ARG A 56 -11.29 2.87 0.48
C ARG A 56 -11.63 4.30 0.87
N LEU A 57 -10.71 5.23 0.66
CA LEU A 57 -10.90 6.65 0.94
C LEU A 57 -12.07 7.24 0.12
N ALA A 58 -12.20 6.83 -1.15
CA ALA A 58 -13.33 7.23 -1.99
C ALA A 58 -14.68 6.73 -1.42
N LYS A 59 -14.77 5.46 -1.01
CA LYS A 59 -16.01 4.88 -0.43
C LYS A 59 -16.41 5.56 0.88
N GLU A 60 -15.44 5.89 1.73
CA GLU A 60 -15.68 6.60 2.99
C GLU A 60 -16.16 8.04 2.76
N SER A 61 -15.70 8.69 1.69
CA SER A 61 -16.14 10.04 1.31
C SER A 61 -17.61 10.12 0.87
N TYR A 62 -18.20 9.00 0.42
CA TYR A 62 -19.63 8.92 0.04
C TYR A 62 -20.55 8.48 1.19
N SER A 63 -20.00 8.07 2.34
CA SER A 63 -20.81 7.66 3.49
C SER A 63 -21.43 8.89 4.16
N SER A 64 -22.74 8.88 4.39
CA SER A 64 -23.59 10.04 4.77
C SER A 64 -23.30 10.66 6.15
N ASP A 65 -22.25 10.23 6.84
CA ASP A 65 -21.78 10.78 8.10
C ASP A 65 -21.03 12.11 7.86
N ARG A 66 -21.78 13.22 7.93
CA ARG A 66 -21.31 14.61 7.79
C ARG A 66 -20.14 15.01 8.70
N LYS A 67 -19.82 14.23 9.74
CA LYS A 67 -18.62 14.44 10.59
C LYS A 67 -17.32 13.93 9.94
N LEU A 68 -17.40 12.95 9.04
CA LEU A 68 -16.25 12.38 8.35
C LEU A 68 -15.88 13.18 7.08
N SER A 69 -16.85 13.88 6.48
CA SER A 69 -16.67 14.69 5.26
C SER A 69 -15.80 15.95 5.44
N MET A 70 -15.25 16.17 6.64
CA MET A 70 -14.37 17.29 7.00
C MET A 70 -12.91 16.85 7.27
N ARG A 71 -12.57 15.56 7.14
CA ARG A 71 -11.17 15.14 7.21
C ARG A 71 -10.48 15.50 5.90
N ASN A 72 -9.54 16.45 5.94
CA ASN A 72 -8.57 16.65 4.87
C ASN A 72 -7.68 15.41 4.77
N GLN A 73 -8.14 14.38 4.05
CA GLN A 73 -7.38 13.17 3.80
C GLN A 73 -6.20 13.53 2.88
N LYS A 74 -4.98 13.36 3.38
CA LYS A 74 -3.74 13.61 2.65
C LYS A 74 -2.94 12.32 2.59
N VAL A 75 -2.64 11.86 1.39
CA VAL A 75 -1.73 10.73 1.15
C VAL A 75 -0.40 11.30 0.67
N THR A 76 0.70 10.85 1.28
CA THR A 76 2.07 11.22 0.89
C THR A 76 2.87 9.96 0.59
N LEU A 77 3.67 9.99 -0.46
CA LEU A 77 4.58 8.91 -0.82
C LEU A 77 6.02 9.38 -0.65
N GLN A 78 6.86 8.52 -0.09
CA GLN A 78 8.30 8.73 -0.01
C GLN A 78 8.99 7.43 -0.46
N MET A 79 10.14 7.55 -1.12
CA MET A 79 10.94 6.43 -1.62
C MET A 79 12.41 6.72 -1.31
N PHE A 80 13.07 5.76 -0.67
CA PHE A 80 14.47 5.84 -0.28
C PHE A 80 15.17 4.52 -0.64
N GLU A 81 16.45 4.61 -0.96
CA GLU A 81 17.34 3.48 -1.18
C GLU A 81 18.47 3.56 -0.16
N VAL A 82 18.76 2.43 0.47
CA VAL A 82 19.90 2.26 1.38
C VAL A 82 20.95 1.46 0.62
N TYR A 83 22.09 2.08 0.34
CA TYR A 83 23.20 1.49 -0.39
C TYR A 83 24.52 1.92 0.26
N ASP A 84 25.38 0.94 0.55
CA ASP A 84 26.72 1.16 1.11
C ASP A 84 26.71 2.00 2.40
N GLU A 85 26.06 1.47 3.44
CA GLU A 85 26.05 2.06 4.79
C GLU A 85 27.47 1.98 5.40
N ILE A 86 28.25 3.06 5.27
CA ILE A 86 29.56 3.25 5.92
C ILE A 86 29.39 3.82 7.32
#